data_AF-A0A6J6Z398-F1
#
_entry.id   AF-A0A6J6Z398-F1
#
_cell.length_a   1.000
_cell.length_b   1.000
_cell.length_c   1.000
_cell.angle_alpha   90.00
_cell.angle_beta   90.00
_cell.angle_gamma   90.00
#
_symmetry.space_group_name_H-M   'P 1'
#
loop_
_entity.id
_entity.type
_entity.pdbx_description
1 polymer ?
#
loop_
_entity_poly.entity_id
_entity_poly.type
_entity_poly.pdbx_seq_one_letter_code
_entity_poly.pdbx_strand_id
1 'polypeptide(L)'
;MIDGVRRIIGGDLPIIAKLSPDVTDLPSIASGVIESGADALALINTVLGMVINVDTMRPHLGGKTGGLSGPAIRPVAVRAIYQVHQALPNVPILGMGGVSSGRDAFELILAGASGISVGTASFGNPHALIDIQNQLKDILISKGFPSLKSAIGYAHRSEGL
;
A
#
# COMPACT_ATOMS: atom_id res chain seq x y z
N MET A 1 -8.47 17.50 -10.32
CA MET A 1 -9.47 16.40 -10.18
C MET A 1 -9.94 16.32 -8.73
N ILE A 2 -9.04 16.21 -7.75
CA ILE A 2 -9.37 16.11 -6.31
C ILE A 2 -10.18 17.32 -5.81
N ASP A 3 -9.80 18.55 -6.14
CA ASP A 3 -10.61 19.75 -5.83
C ASP A 3 -12.04 19.69 -6.38
N GLY A 4 -12.22 19.03 -7.53
CA GLY A 4 -13.54 18.78 -8.11
C GLY A 4 -14.36 17.84 -7.22
N VAL A 5 -13.76 16.72 -6.80
CA VAL A 5 -14.39 15.77 -5.88
C VAL A 5 -14.71 16.45 -4.56
N ARG A 6 -13.76 17.19 -3.97
CA ARG A 6 -13.94 17.87 -2.68
C ARG A 6 -15.11 18.85 -2.71
N ARG A 7 -15.26 19.62 -3.78
CA ARG A 7 -16.42 20.52 -3.97
C ARG A 7 -17.75 19.76 -4.06
N ILE A 8 -17.76 18.60 -4.71
CA ILE A 8 -18.99 17.79 -4.86
C ILE A 8 -19.42 17.17 -3.53
N ILE A 9 -18.48 16.67 -2.72
CA ILE A 9 -18.78 15.97 -1.46
C ILE A 9 -18.99 16.90 -0.26
N GLY A 10 -19.01 18.23 -0.46
CA GLY A 10 -19.23 19.21 0.60
C GLY A 10 -18.02 19.53 1.49
N GLY A 11 -16.85 18.94 1.22
CA GLY A 11 -15.59 19.26 1.89
C GLY A 11 -15.32 18.57 3.23
N ASP A 12 -16.33 17.94 3.84
CA ASP A 12 -16.25 17.43 5.22
C ASP A 12 -15.70 16.01 5.35
N LEU A 13 -15.72 15.22 4.27
CA LEU A 13 -15.26 13.84 4.28
C LEU A 13 -13.80 13.72 3.85
N PRO A 14 -13.00 12.87 4.51
CA PRO A 14 -11.62 12.64 4.12
C PRO A 14 -11.52 11.95 2.76
N ILE A 15 -10.60 12.41 1.92
CA ILE A 15 -10.29 11.88 0.60
C ILE A 15 -8.97 11.12 0.67
N ILE A 16 -9.03 9.82 0.40
CA ILE A 16 -7.85 8.96 0.26
C ILE A 16 -7.63 8.66 -1.23
N ALA A 17 -6.54 9.17 -1.79
CA ALA A 17 -6.21 8.93 -3.20
C ALA A 17 -5.39 7.65 -3.37
N LYS A 18 -5.85 6.72 -4.22
CA LYS A 18 -5.17 5.44 -4.46
C LYS A 18 -4.25 5.53 -5.68
N LEU A 19 -2.95 5.36 -5.48
CA LEU A 19 -1.96 5.56 -6.55
C LEU A 19 -1.47 4.25 -7.15
N SER A 20 -1.18 4.29 -8.45
CA SER A 20 -0.53 3.21 -9.18
C SER A 20 0.97 3.18 -8.86
N PRO A 21 1.59 2.00 -8.74
CA PRO A 21 3.05 1.88 -8.63
C PRO A 21 3.76 2.05 -9.99
N ASP A 22 3.03 1.96 -11.11
CA ASP A 22 3.57 1.92 -12.47
C ASP A 22 3.83 3.34 -13.02
N VAL A 23 4.69 4.07 -12.32
CA VAL A 23 5.08 5.46 -12.64
C VAL A 23 6.57 5.65 -12.39
N THR A 24 7.19 6.60 -13.09
CA THR A 24 8.63 6.86 -12.99
C THR A 24 9.01 7.51 -11.66
N ASP A 25 8.24 8.49 -11.20
CA ASP A 25 8.49 9.25 -9.97
C ASP A 25 7.21 9.30 -9.13
N LEU A 26 7.04 8.28 -8.29
CA LEU A 26 5.89 8.16 -7.40
C LEU A 26 5.86 9.24 -6.31
N PRO A 27 6.97 9.61 -5.63
CA PRO A 27 6.98 10.72 -4.68
C PRO A 27 6.45 12.05 -5.25
N SER A 28 6.89 12.45 -6.45
CA SER A 28 6.41 13.69 -7.06
C SER A 28 4.90 13.65 -7.37
N ILE A 29 4.40 12.52 -7.84
CA ILE A 29 2.95 12.32 -8.07
C ILE A 29 2.18 12.37 -6.74
N ALA A 30 2.70 11.73 -5.69
CA ALA A 30 2.11 11.76 -4.37
C ALA A 30 2.03 13.19 -3.80
N SER A 31 3.08 14.00 -3.95
CA SER A 31 3.09 15.41 -3.54
C SER A 31 1.98 16.19 -4.25
N GLY A 32 1.92 16.12 -5.58
CA GLY A 32 0.91 16.84 -6.35
C GLY A 32 -0.53 16.44 -6.01
N VAL A 33 -0.76 15.17 -5.63
CA VAL A 33 -2.08 14.69 -5.19
C VAL A 33 -2.47 15.25 -3.82
N ILE A 34 -1.53 15.32 -2.88
CA ILE A 34 -1.76 15.94 -1.55
C ILE A 34 -1.96 17.45 -1.70
N GLU A 35 -1.14 18.13 -2.50
CA GLU A 35 -1.30 19.56 -2.81
C GLU A 35 -2.65 19.87 -3.48
N SER A 36 -3.21 18.92 -4.22
CA SER A 36 -4.56 19.01 -4.81
C SER A 36 -5.68 18.74 -3.81
N GLY A 37 -5.39 18.57 -2.51
CA GLY A 37 -6.39 18.47 -1.44
C GLY A 37 -6.79 17.05 -1.03
N ALA A 38 -5.98 16.03 -1.30
CA ALA A 38 -6.17 14.71 -0.70
C ALA A 38 -5.66 14.70 0.75
N ASP A 39 -6.35 14.02 1.67
CA ASP A 39 -5.98 13.97 3.09
C ASP A 39 -5.00 12.82 3.40
N ALA A 40 -5.01 11.79 2.57
CA ALA A 40 -4.17 10.60 2.73
C ALA A 40 -3.96 9.89 1.38
N LEU A 41 -3.05 8.92 1.38
CA LEU A 41 -2.74 8.10 0.21
C LEU A 41 -3.03 6.63 0.48
N ALA A 42 -3.50 5.92 -0.54
CA ALA A 42 -3.57 4.46 -0.55
C ALA A 42 -2.55 3.92 -1.55
N LEU A 43 -1.60 3.11 -1.05
CA LEU A 43 -0.46 2.63 -1.83
C LEU A 43 -0.31 1.12 -1.64
N ILE A 44 -0.26 0.27 -2.66
CA ILE A 44 -0.29 0.53 -4.11
C ILE A 44 -1.53 -0.07 -4.77
N ASN A 45 -1.85 0.38 -5.99
CA ASN A 45 -2.68 -0.39 -6.90
C ASN A 45 -1.92 -1.64 -7.43
N THR A 46 -2.58 -2.44 -8.25
CA THR A 46 -1.94 -3.57 -8.94
C THR A 46 -0.84 -3.09 -9.88
N VAL A 47 0.09 -4.01 -10.18
CA VAL A 47 1.15 -3.83 -11.20
C VAL A 47 0.64 -4.38 -12.52
N LEU A 48 0.97 -3.78 -13.66
CA LEU A 48 0.57 -4.30 -14.96
C LEU A 48 1.29 -5.62 -15.31
N GLY A 49 0.52 -6.63 -15.72
CA GLY A 49 1.04 -7.91 -16.16
C GLY A 49 0.25 -8.51 -17.32
N MET A 50 0.77 -9.61 -17.87
CA MET A 50 0.11 -10.40 -18.91
C MET A 50 0.56 -11.86 -18.84
N VAL A 51 -0.27 -12.76 -19.35
CA VAL A 51 0.09 -14.16 -19.57
C VAL A 51 -0.38 -14.59 -20.97
N ILE A 52 0.46 -15.36 -21.67
CA ILE A 52 0.13 -15.93 -22.98
C ILE A 52 -0.35 -17.36 -22.76
N ASN A 53 -1.50 -17.70 -23.35
CA ASN A 53 -1.95 -19.08 -23.43
C ASN A 53 -1.08 -19.80 -24.47
N VAL A 54 -0.31 -20.80 -24.05
CA VAL A 54 0.69 -21.48 -24.90
C VAL A 54 0.08 -22.41 -25.94
N ASP A 55 -1.15 -22.89 -25.73
CA ASP A 55 -1.86 -23.75 -26.68
C ASP A 55 -2.48 -22.93 -27.82
N THR A 56 -3.05 -21.77 -27.48
CA THR A 56 -3.68 -20.86 -28.46
C THR A 56 -2.73 -19.81 -29.02
N MET A 57 -1.52 -19.69 -28.45
CA MET A 57 -0.50 -18.69 -28.78
C MET A 57 -1.03 -17.25 -28.75
N ARG A 58 -1.99 -16.97 -27.86
CA ARG A 58 -2.68 -15.67 -27.75
C ARG A 58 -2.68 -15.17 -26.30
N PRO A 59 -2.89 -13.87 -26.06
CA PRO A 59 -3.12 -13.37 -24.71
C PRO A 59 -4.25 -14.13 -24.02
N HIS A 60 -4.02 -14.57 -22.79
CA HIS A 60 -5.00 -15.35 -22.05
C HIS A 60 -6.17 -14.49 -21.54
N LEU A 61 -5.90 -13.21 -21.23
CA LEU A 61 -6.91 -12.25 -20.81
C LEU A 61 -7.51 -11.55 -22.03
N GLY A 62 -8.83 -11.35 -22.04
CA GLY A 62 -9.52 -10.64 -23.13
C GLY A 62 -9.03 -9.20 -23.33
N GLY A 63 -8.65 -8.51 -22.23
CA GLY A 63 -8.01 -7.20 -22.25
C GLY A 63 -6.52 -7.20 -22.60
N LYS A 64 -5.96 -8.37 -22.97
CA LYS A 64 -4.53 -8.66 -23.21
C LYS A 64 -3.65 -8.56 -21.97
N THR A 65 -3.79 -7.50 -21.20
CA THR A 65 -3.11 -7.27 -19.92
C THR A 65 -4.11 -7.29 -18.76
N GLY A 66 -3.59 -7.36 -17.53
CA GLY A 66 -4.38 -7.26 -16.31
C GLY A 66 -3.53 -6.83 -15.12
N GLY A 67 -4.17 -6.65 -13.96
CA GLY A 67 -3.49 -6.32 -12.72
C GLY A 67 -2.88 -7.56 -12.06
N LEU A 68 -1.56 -7.58 -11.90
CA LEU A 68 -0.85 -8.48 -11.00
C LEU A 68 -1.01 -7.97 -9.56
N SER A 69 -1.41 -8.89 -8.68
CA SER A 69 -1.63 -8.65 -7.25
C SER A 69 -1.06 -9.81 -6.43
N GLY A 70 -1.29 -9.81 -5.12
CA GLY A 70 -0.84 -10.87 -4.23
C GLY A 70 0.65 -10.76 -3.86
N PRO A 71 1.20 -11.78 -3.18
CA PRO A 71 2.53 -11.71 -2.56
C PRO A 71 3.65 -11.29 -3.53
N ALA A 72 3.50 -11.60 -4.82
CA ALA A 72 4.47 -11.24 -5.86
C ALA A 72 4.75 -9.73 -5.96
N ILE A 73 3.78 -8.87 -5.63
CA ILE A 73 3.97 -7.40 -5.73
C ILE A 73 4.40 -6.76 -4.41
N ARG A 74 4.57 -7.53 -3.33
CA ARG A 74 4.92 -6.97 -2.01
C ARG A 74 6.23 -6.15 -2.03
N PRO A 75 7.33 -6.61 -2.66
CA PRO A 75 8.55 -5.80 -2.72
C PRO A 75 8.35 -4.44 -3.41
N VAL A 76 7.46 -4.36 -4.40
CA VAL A 76 7.11 -3.10 -5.07
C VAL A 76 6.32 -2.19 -4.12
N ALA A 77 5.37 -2.75 -3.37
CA ALA A 77 4.60 -2.02 -2.36
C ALA A 77 5.49 -1.45 -1.25
N VAL A 78 6.41 -2.26 -0.71
CA VAL A 78 7.36 -1.84 0.34
C VAL A 78 8.21 -0.67 -0.14
N ARG A 79 8.83 -0.77 -1.33
CA ARG A 79 9.61 0.32 -1.93
C ARG A 79 8.77 1.59 -2.11
N ALA A 80 7.57 1.46 -2.69
CA ALA A 80 6.69 2.59 -2.96
C ALA A 80 6.29 3.34 -1.68
N ILE A 81 5.87 2.60 -0.66
CA ILE A 81 5.51 3.19 0.64
C ILE A 81 6.72 3.85 1.30
N TYR A 82 7.89 3.20 1.26
CA TYR A 82 9.12 3.76 1.81
C TYR A 82 9.45 5.12 1.16
N GLN A 83 9.50 5.17 -0.17
CA GLN A 83 9.86 6.38 -0.91
C GLN A 83 8.84 7.52 -0.69
N VAL A 84 7.55 7.20 -0.68
CA VAL A 84 6.50 8.22 -0.46
C VAL A 84 6.53 8.71 0.99
N HIS A 85 6.69 7.83 1.97
CA HIS A 85 6.82 8.24 3.38
C HIS A 85 8.06 9.11 3.60
N GLN A 86 9.19 8.78 2.97
CA GLN A 86 10.42 9.58 3.05
C GLN A 86 10.19 11.01 2.55
N ALA A 87 9.47 11.17 1.44
CA ALA A 87 9.18 12.47 0.86
C ALA A 87 8.07 13.23 1.61
N LEU A 88 7.09 12.51 2.16
CA LEU A 88 5.89 13.05 2.79
C LEU A 88 5.66 12.43 4.19
N PRO A 89 6.56 12.68 5.18
CA PRO A 89 6.58 11.94 6.44
C PRO A 89 5.33 12.13 7.31
N ASN A 90 4.59 13.22 7.10
CA ASN A 90 3.38 13.56 7.85
C ASN A 90 2.09 13.10 7.17
N VAL A 91 2.15 12.58 5.95
CA VAL A 91 0.97 12.14 5.21
C VAL A 91 0.61 10.70 5.60
N PRO A 92 -0.62 10.43 6.07
CA PRO A 92 -1.05 9.06 6.36
C PRO A 92 -1.08 8.20 5.10
N ILE A 93 -0.54 6.98 5.19
CA ILE A 93 -0.51 6.02 4.09
C ILE A 93 -1.29 4.76 4.48
N LEU A 94 -2.36 4.44 3.75
CA LEU A 94 -3.00 3.13 3.77
C LEU A 94 -2.22 2.17 2.84
N GLY A 95 -1.34 1.38 3.43
CA GLY A 95 -0.45 0.44 2.74
C GLY A 95 -1.13 -0.86 2.32
N MET A 96 -0.83 -1.35 1.12
CA MET A 96 -1.33 -2.60 0.58
C MET A 96 -0.47 -3.10 -0.59
N GLY A 97 -0.62 -4.38 -0.90
CA GLY A 97 0.12 -5.05 -1.97
C GLY A 97 0.82 -6.29 -1.42
N GLY A 98 0.22 -7.46 -1.66
CA GLY A 98 0.83 -8.74 -1.29
C GLY A 98 0.93 -9.05 0.20
N VAL A 99 0.07 -8.45 1.02
CA VAL A 99 -0.04 -8.78 2.45
C VAL A 99 -0.78 -10.11 2.62
N SER A 100 -0.10 -11.08 3.22
CA SER A 100 -0.64 -12.41 3.52
C SER A 100 -0.39 -12.87 4.97
N SER A 101 0.39 -12.11 5.73
CA SER A 101 0.71 -12.40 7.14
C SER A 101 0.90 -11.11 7.95
N GLY A 102 0.90 -11.23 9.28
CA GLY A 102 1.26 -10.12 10.17
C GLY A 102 2.69 -9.61 9.96
N ARG A 103 3.61 -10.47 9.49
CA ARG A 103 4.98 -10.05 9.12
C ARG A 103 4.98 -9.14 7.90
N ASP A 104 4.18 -9.47 6.88
CA ASP A 104 4.05 -8.63 5.68
C ASP A 104 3.43 -7.28 6.02
N ALA A 105 2.41 -7.28 6.90
CA ALA A 105 1.79 -6.05 7.40
C ALA A 105 2.81 -5.19 8.17
N PHE A 106 3.58 -5.83 9.05
CA PHE A 106 4.63 -5.17 9.82
C PHE A 106 5.72 -4.58 8.93
N GLU A 107 6.14 -5.28 7.87
CA GLU A 107 7.10 -4.80 6.87
C GLU A 107 6.63 -3.48 6.21
N LEU A 108 5.36 -3.40 5.80
CA LEU A 108 4.79 -2.19 5.22
C LEU A 108 4.67 -1.05 6.25
N ILE A 109 4.36 -1.36 7.52
CA ILE A 109 4.31 -0.36 8.61
C ILE A 109 5.70 0.23 8.85
N LEU A 110 6.73 -0.63 8.97
CA LEU A 110 8.11 -0.19 9.13
C LEU A 110 8.56 0.71 7.97
N ALA A 111 8.08 0.43 6.76
CA ALA A 111 8.34 1.25 5.58
C ALA A 111 7.66 2.63 5.63
N GLY A 112 6.55 2.79 6.36
CA GLY A 112 5.83 4.07 6.48
C GLY A 112 4.32 3.99 6.42
N ALA A 113 3.72 2.80 6.26
CA ALA A 113 2.27 2.65 6.26
C ALA A 113 1.68 2.94 7.65
N SER A 114 0.62 3.76 7.68
CA SER A 114 -0.15 4.08 8.89
C SER A 114 -1.29 3.10 9.15
N GLY A 115 -1.74 2.41 8.10
CA GLY A 115 -2.73 1.34 8.16
C GLY A 115 -2.50 0.34 7.03
N ILE A 116 -3.13 -0.83 7.11
CA ILE A 116 -2.94 -1.92 6.15
C ILE A 116 -4.27 -2.34 5.54
N SER A 117 -4.30 -2.51 4.22
CA SER A 117 -5.41 -3.12 3.49
C SER A 117 -4.99 -4.46 2.89
N VAL A 118 -5.89 -5.45 2.98
CA VAL A 118 -5.68 -6.83 2.54
C VAL A 118 -6.65 -7.13 1.40
N GLY A 119 -6.10 -7.40 0.21
CA GLY A 119 -6.85 -7.77 -0.99
C GLY A 119 -6.77 -9.27 -1.27
N THR A 120 -5.83 -9.68 -2.12
CA THR A 120 -5.70 -11.04 -2.67
C THR A 120 -5.78 -12.18 -1.65
N ALA A 121 -5.22 -12.02 -0.44
CA ALA A 121 -5.26 -13.06 0.59
C ALA A 121 -6.69 -13.38 1.06
N SER A 122 -7.62 -12.41 1.03
CA SER A 122 -9.00 -12.61 1.46
C SER A 122 -9.79 -13.52 0.51
N PHE A 123 -9.36 -13.64 -0.76
CA PHE A 123 -10.00 -14.53 -1.74
C PHE A 123 -9.76 -16.01 -1.43
N GLY A 124 -8.60 -16.33 -0.84
CA GLY A 124 -8.24 -17.70 -0.47
C GLY A 124 -8.54 -18.06 0.99
N ASN A 125 -8.66 -17.06 1.87
CA ASN A 125 -8.95 -17.25 3.29
C ASN A 125 -9.85 -16.10 3.83
N PRO A 126 -11.12 -16.36 4.17
CA PRO A 126 -12.01 -15.34 4.72
C PRO A 126 -11.59 -14.83 6.11
N HIS A 127 -10.78 -15.61 6.85
CA HIS A 127 -10.21 -15.22 8.15
C HIS A 127 -8.92 -14.41 8.04
N ALA A 128 -8.37 -14.23 6.83
CA ALA A 128 -7.04 -13.63 6.63
C ALA A 128 -6.87 -12.30 7.37
N LEU A 129 -7.89 -11.42 7.36
CA LEU A 129 -7.81 -10.11 8.02
C LEU A 129 -7.64 -10.23 9.54
N ILE A 130 -8.40 -11.13 10.18
CA ILE A 130 -8.35 -11.36 11.63
C ILE A 130 -7.01 -11.98 12.01
N ASP A 131 -6.55 -12.97 11.23
CA ASP A 131 -5.28 -13.66 11.47
C ASP A 131 -4.10 -12.69 11.35
N ILE A 132 -4.07 -11.89 10.28
CA ILE A 132 -3.03 -10.87 10.04
C ILE A 132 -3.02 -9.83 11.16
N GLN A 133 -4.19 -9.37 11.62
CA GLN A 133 -4.31 -8.40 12.71
C GLN A 133 -3.73 -8.96 14.02
N ASN A 134 -4.10 -10.20 14.38
CA ASN A 134 -3.61 -10.84 15.60
C ASN A 134 -2.09 -11.06 15.54
N GLN A 135 -1.59 -11.58 14.42
CA GLN A 135 -0.15 -11.76 14.22
C GLN A 135 0.62 -10.44 14.29
N LEU A 136 0.09 -9.36 13.69
CA LEU A 136 0.72 -8.04 13.77
C LEU A 136 0.78 -7.53 15.21
N LYS A 137 -0.31 -7.70 15.98
CA LYS A 137 -0.35 -7.33 17.40
C LYS A 137 0.74 -8.06 18.19
N ASP A 138 0.88 -9.37 18.00
CA ASP A 138 1.88 -10.18 18.68
C ASP A 138 3.31 -9.76 18.27
N ILE A 139 3.52 -9.44 17.00
CA ILE A 139 4.81 -8.94 16.51
C ILE A 139 5.16 -7.60 17.16
N LEU A 140 4.23 -6.65 17.23
CA LEU A 140 4.48 -5.34 17.87
C LEU A 140 4.87 -5.51 19.34
N ILE A 141 4.15 -6.36 20.09
CA ILE A 141 4.45 -6.66 21.50
C ILE A 141 5.85 -7.31 21.62
N SER A 142 6.12 -8.35 20.85
CA SER A 142 7.40 -9.09 20.92
C SER A 142 8.61 -8.24 20.52
N LYS A 143 8.42 -7.22 19.68
CA LYS A 143 9.45 -6.27 19.27
C LYS A 143 9.55 -5.04 20.19
N GLY A 144 8.72 -4.95 21.22
CA GLY A 144 8.76 -3.86 22.21
C GLY A 144 8.19 -2.53 21.70
N PHE A 145 7.35 -2.53 20.66
CA PHE A 145 6.66 -1.32 20.23
C PHE A 145 5.47 -1.03 21.16
N PRO A 146 5.42 0.13 21.84
CA PRO A 146 4.31 0.48 22.73
C PRO A 146 2.99 0.74 21.99
N SER A 147 3.05 1.00 20.69
CA SER A 147 1.87 1.19 19.84
C SER A 147 2.20 0.95 18.36
N LEU A 148 1.17 0.75 17.53
CA LEU A 148 1.33 0.78 16.07
C LEU A 148 2.02 2.07 15.60
N LYS A 149 1.60 3.22 16.16
CA LYS A 149 2.12 4.55 15.79
C LYS A 149 3.64 4.64 15.94
N SER A 150 4.22 4.01 16.96
CA SER A 150 5.67 3.99 17.18
C SER A 150 6.46 3.12 16.19
N ALA A 151 5.79 2.25 15.44
CA ALA A 151 6.42 1.41 14.41
C ALA A 151 6.34 2.02 13.00
N ILE A 152 5.42 2.97 12.77
CA ILE A 152 5.25 3.62 11.46
C ILE A 152 6.56 4.29 11.06
N GLY A 153 7.10 3.90 9.90
CA GLY A 153 8.30 4.52 9.35
C GLY A 153 9.58 4.23 10.14
N TYR A 154 9.58 3.25 11.06
CA TYR A 154 10.73 2.97 11.92
C TYR A 154 12.00 2.59 11.13
N ALA A 155 11.87 2.15 9.87
CA ALA A 155 12.99 1.89 8.96
C ALA A 155 13.68 3.18 8.44
N HIS A 156 13.16 4.36 8.73
CA HIS A 156 13.72 5.67 8.34
C HIS A 156 14.58 6.32 9.44
N ARG A 157 14.69 5.69 10.61
CA ARG A 157 15.60 6.18 11.67
C ARG A 157 17.03 6.25 11.12
N SER A 158 17.79 7.25 11.55
CA SER A 158 19.23 7.30 11.28
C SER A 158 19.88 5.99 11.71
N GLU A 159 20.77 5.45 10.88
CA GLU A 159 21.64 4.37 11.34
C GLU A 159 22.38 4.87 12.59
N GLY A 160 22.24 4.13 13.69
CA GLY A 160 23.02 4.42 14.88
C GLY A 160 24.50 4.21 14.55
N LEU A 161 25.34 5.18 14.91
CA LEU A 161 26.78 4.96 15.06
C LEU A 161 27.03 3.83 16.07
#